data_AF-A0A496Y5C5-F1
#
_entry.id   AF-A0A496Y5C5-F1
#
_cell.length_a   1.000
_cell.length_b   1.000
_cell.length_c   1.000
_cell.angle_alpha   90.00
_cell.angle_beta   90.00
_cell.angle_gamma   90.00
#
_symmetry.space_group_name_H-M   'P 1'
#
loop_
_entity.id
_entity.type
_entity.pdbx_description
1 polymer ?
#
loop_
_entity_poly.entity_id
_entity_poly.type
_entity_poly.pdbx_seq_one_letter_code
_entity_poly.pdbx_strand_id
1 'polypeptide(L)'
;MGLKIFFATFIAIFLAELGDKTQLAILLLAADDGVNKILVFLGAAAALVLSSLLAVVLGSQLNHFIPPKILKIFAGVGFVVIGVAIIWGVRN
;
A
#
# COMPACT_ATOMS: atom_id res chain seq x y z
N MET A 1 16.19 -4.95 19.67
CA MET A 1 14.78 -5.27 19.36
C MET A 1 14.27 -4.50 18.14
N GLY A 2 14.54 -3.19 18.04
CA GLY A 2 14.09 -2.35 16.90
C GLY A 2 14.56 -2.79 15.51
N LEU A 3 15.84 -3.16 15.34
CA LEU A 3 16.37 -3.53 14.02
C LEU A 3 15.74 -4.82 13.46
N LYS A 4 15.44 -5.79 14.32
CA LYS A 4 14.74 -7.03 13.93
C LYS A 4 13.32 -6.74 13.44
N ILE A 5 12.59 -5.88 14.15
CA ILE A 5 11.23 -5.47 13.78
C ILE A 5 11.25 -4.66 12.49
N PHE A 6 12.23 -3.77 12.32
CA PHE A 6 12.42 -3.00 11.08
C PHE A 6 12.57 -3.93 9.88
N PHE A 7 13.54 -4.85 9.89
CA PHE A 7 13.74 -5.76 8.76
C PHE A 7 12.54 -6.69 8.54
N ALA A 8 11.92 -7.21 9.60
CA ALA A 8 10.74 -8.05 9.47
C ALA A 8 9.57 -7.30 8.80
N THR A 9 9.31 -6.07 9.25
CA THR A 9 8.23 -5.22 8.70
C THR A 9 8.56 -4.78 7.27
N PHE A 10 9.82 -4.38 7.02
CA PHE A 10 10.28 -3.99 5.69
C PHE A 10 10.12 -5.14 4.69
N ILE A 11 10.61 -6.35 5.02
CA ILE A 11 10.47 -7.51 4.15
C ILE A 11 9.01 -7.87 3.94
N ALA A 12 8.19 -7.87 5.00
CA ALA A 12 6.77 -8.19 4.89
C ALA A 12 6.02 -7.23 3.95
N ILE A 13 6.23 -5.91 4.12
CA ILE A 13 5.60 -4.90 3.26
C ILE A 13 6.19 -4.96 1.85
N PHE A 14 7.50 -5.12 1.71
CA PHE A 14 8.16 -5.23 0.41
C PHE A 14 7.61 -6.40 -0.41
N LEU A 15 7.45 -7.57 0.21
CA LEU A 15 6.83 -8.73 -0.45
C LEU A 15 5.34 -8.51 -0.75
N ALA A 16 4.61 -7.83 0.12
CA ALA A 16 3.19 -7.54 -0.08
C ALA A 16 2.94 -6.55 -1.23
N GLU A 17 3.85 -5.59 -1.42
CA GLU A 17 3.77 -4.58 -2.47
C GLU A 17 4.38 -5.05 -3.80
N LEU A 18 5.25 -6.06 -3.77
CA LEU A 18 5.94 -6.55 -4.97
C LEU A 18 4.97 -7.07 -6.03
N GLY A 19 5.02 -6.45 -7.21
CA GLY A 19 4.19 -6.85 -8.36
C GLY A 19 2.76 -6.32 -8.32
N ASP A 20 2.45 -5.36 -7.45
CA ASP A 20 1.18 -4.65 -7.52
C ASP A 20 1.03 -3.88 -8.84
N LYS A 21 -0.23 -3.62 -9.22
CA LYS A 21 -0.62 -2.85 -10.41
C LYS A 21 0.06 -1.49 -10.47
N THR A 22 0.29 -0.84 -9.33
CA THR A 22 1.02 0.43 -9.26
C THR A 22 2.47 0.28 -9.73
N GLN A 23 3.17 -0.77 -9.29
CA GLN A 23 4.56 -1.04 -9.70
C GLN A 23 4.66 -1.40 -11.18
N LEU A 24 3.71 -2.17 -11.71
CA LEU A 24 3.64 -2.46 -13.14
C LEU A 24 3.39 -1.19 -13.97
N ALA A 25 2.53 -0.30 -13.52
CA ALA A 25 2.30 0.99 -14.18
C ALA A 25 3.57 1.87 -14.20
N ILE A 26 4.29 1.92 -13.07
CA ILE A 26 5.57 2.64 -12.98
C ILE A 26 6.63 2.02 -13.90
N LEU A 27 6.70 0.69 -13.96
CA LEU A 27 7.60 -0.03 -14.85
C LEU A 27 7.32 0.29 -16.32
N LEU A 28 6.05 0.30 -16.73
CA LEU A 28 5.63 0.66 -18.08
C LEU A 28 6.00 2.12 -18.40
N LEU A 29 5.78 3.04 -17.46
CA LEU A 29 6.17 4.45 -17.62
C LEU A 29 7.69 4.61 -17.75
N ALA A 30 8.48 3.84 -17.01
CA ALA A 30 9.94 3.86 -17.09
C ALA A 30 10.50 3.17 -18.35
N ALA A 31 9.69 2.32 -19.01
CA ALA A 31 10.04 1.65 -20.25
C ALA A 31 9.81 2.52 -21.50
N ASP A 32 9.10 3.65 -21.36
CA ASP A 32 8.92 4.63 -22.42
C ASP A 32 10.24 5.39 -22.68
N ASP A 33 10.72 5.33 -23.92
CA ASP A 33 12.00 5.93 -24.35
C ASP A 33 12.04 7.45 -24.19
N GLY A 34 10.87 8.12 -24.13
CA GLY A 34 10.76 9.56 -23.94
C GLY A 34 10.95 10.04 -22.49
N VAL A 35 11.07 9.12 -21.52
CA VAL A 35 10.98 9.43 -20.10
C VAL A 35 12.30 9.16 -19.37
N ASN A 36 12.71 10.09 -18.51
CA ASN A 36 13.90 9.91 -17.69
C ASN A 36 13.63 8.92 -16.53
N LYS A 37 14.25 7.73 -16.63
CA LYS A 37 14.14 6.62 -15.67
C LYS A 37 14.43 7.02 -14.22
N ILE A 38 15.39 7.92 -14.01
CA ILE A 38 15.76 8.40 -12.67
C ILE A 38 14.63 9.25 -12.09
N LEU A 39 14.00 10.11 -12.89
CA LEU A 39 12.87 10.92 -12.45
C LEU A 39 11.65 10.06 -12.11
N VAL A 40 11.37 9.03 -12.92
CA VAL A 40 10.29 8.07 -12.64
C VAL A 40 10.56 7.33 -11.34
N PHE A 41 11.79 6.85 -11.14
CA PHE A 41 12.19 6.18 -9.89
C PHE A 41 12.02 7.09 -8.67
N LEU A 42 12.53 8.33 -8.73
CA LEU A 42 12.43 9.27 -7.62
C LEU A 42 10.98 9.68 -7.34
N GLY A 43 10.18 9.91 -8.38
CA GLY A 43 8.77 10.22 -8.25
C GLY A 43 7.98 9.08 -7.61
N ALA A 44 8.17 7.85 -8.09
CA ALA A 44 7.55 6.66 -7.53
C ALA A 44 7.99 6.40 -6.08
N ALA A 45 9.29 6.49 -5.79
CA ALA A 45 9.82 6.30 -4.44
C ALA A 45 9.27 7.37 -3.47
N ALA A 46 9.24 8.63 -3.88
CA ALA A 46 8.67 9.70 -3.08
C ALA A 46 7.17 9.49 -2.84
N ALA A 47 6.41 9.09 -3.86
CA ALA A 47 4.98 8.78 -3.73
C ALA A 47 4.74 7.62 -2.75
N LEU A 48 5.55 6.56 -2.81
CA LEU A 48 5.44 5.42 -1.89
C LEU A 48 5.74 5.84 -0.45
N VAL A 49 6.82 6.59 -0.22
CA VAL A 49 7.19 7.08 1.11
C VAL A 49 6.12 8.01 1.67
N LEU A 50 5.65 8.98 0.87
CA LEU A 50 4.63 9.94 1.30
C LEU A 50 3.30 9.28 1.60
N SER A 51 2.83 8.38 0.74
CA SER A 51 1.57 7.64 0.96
C SER A 51 1.64 6.76 2.22
N SER A 52 2.74 6.04 2.40
CA SER A 52 2.99 5.22 3.61
C SER A 52 3.04 6.07 4.86
N LEU A 53 3.75 7.21 4.82
CA LEU A 53 3.85 8.13 5.94
C LEU A 53 2.48 8.68 6.32
N LEU A 54 1.69 9.12 5.34
CA LEU A 54 0.33 9.59 5.57
C LEU A 54 -0.56 8.49 6.18
N ALA A 55 -0.49 7.27 5.65
CA ALA A 55 -1.25 6.14 6.19
C ALA A 55 -0.91 5.86 7.67
N VAL A 56 0.38 5.88 8.02
CA VAL A 56 0.85 5.63 9.40
C VAL A 56 0.46 6.79 10.33
N VAL A 57 0.66 8.04 9.91
CA VAL A 57 0.30 9.23 10.72
C VAL A 57 -1.19 9.26 10.97
N LEU A 58 -2.02 9.16 9.93
CA LEU A 58 -3.47 9.16 10.08
C LEU A 58 -3.97 7.94 10.86
N GLY A 59 -3.42 6.75 10.60
CA GLY A 59 -3.78 5.52 11.32
C GLY A 59 -3.40 5.57 12.81
N SER A 60 -2.25 6.14 13.15
CA SER A 60 -1.83 6.31 14.54
C SER A 60 -2.69 7.35 15.27
N GLN A 61 -3.03 8.46 14.61
CA GLN A 61 -3.91 9.48 15.18
C GLN A 61 -5.32 8.91 15.41
N LEU A 62 -5.83 8.12 14.47
CA LEU A 62 -7.16 7.51 14.56
C LEU A 62 -7.27 6.50 15.71
N ASN A 63 -6.19 5.78 16.02
CA ASN A 63 -6.14 4.87 17.17
C ASN A 63 -6.29 5.59 18.52
N HIS A 64 -6.04 6.90 18.59
CA HIS A 64 -6.27 7.68 19.81
C HIS A 64 -7.75 7.94 20.07
N PHE A 65 -8.56 8.03 19.01
CA PHE A 65 -10.00 8.33 19.09
C PHE A 65 -10.87 7.08 19.03
N ILE A 66 -10.40 6.02 18.37
CA ILE A 66 -11.18 4.80 18.11
C ILE A 66 -10.47 3.58 18.68
N PRO A 67 -11.15 2.76 19.51
CA PRO A 67 -10.60 1.50 20.00
C PRO A 67 -10.10 0.59 18.86
N PRO A 68 -8.92 -0.02 18.99
CA PRO A 68 -8.31 -0.84 17.94
C PRO A 68 -9.16 -2.05 17.55
N LYS A 69 -10.02 -2.54 18.45
CA LYS A 69 -10.97 -3.62 18.16
C LYS A 69 -11.98 -3.21 17.08
N ILE A 70 -12.48 -1.98 17.15
CA ILE A 70 -13.47 -1.45 16.20
C ILE A 70 -12.81 -1.25 14.84
N LEU A 71 -11.60 -0.66 14.80
CA LEU A 71 -10.81 -0.50 13.58
C LEU A 71 -10.59 -1.83 12.83
N LYS A 72 -10.22 -2.90 13.56
CA LYS A 72 -10.02 -4.24 12.97
C LYS A 72 -11.31 -4.82 12.40
N ILE A 73 -12.44 -4.64 13.07
CA ILE A 73 -13.75 -5.12 12.58
C ILE A 73 -14.13 -4.37 11.30
N PHE A 74 -14.01 -3.03 11.28
CA PHE A 74 -14.30 -2.24 10.10
C PHE A 74 -13.41 -2.62 8.91
N ALA A 75 -12.09 -2.78 9.13
CA ALA A 75 -11.17 -3.23 8.09
C ALA A 75 -11.55 -4.61 7.54
N GLY A 76 -11.86 -5.57 8.42
CA GLY A 76 -12.28 -6.92 8.01
C GLY A 76 -13.59 -6.93 7.23
N VAL A 77 -14.62 -6.21 7.71
CA VAL A 77 -15.91 -6.08 7.01
C VAL A 77 -15.71 -5.43 5.64
N GLY A 78 -14.93 -4.35 5.57
CA GLY A 78 -14.60 -3.70 4.30
C GLY A 78 -13.94 -4.67 3.31
N PHE A 79 -12.98 -5.48 3.78
CA PHE A 79 -12.31 -6.47 2.96
C PHE A 79 -13.26 -7.54 2.41
N VAL A 80 -14.19 -8.04 3.24
CA VAL A 80 -15.22 -9.00 2.82
C VAL A 80 -16.17 -8.38 1.80
N VAL A 81 -16.64 -7.15 2.03
CA VAL A 81 -17.54 -6.44 1.11
C VAL A 81 -16.87 -6.24 -0.25
N ILE A 82 -15.63 -5.76 -0.28
CA ILE A 82 -14.87 -5.59 -1.53
C ILE A 82 -14.66 -6.94 -2.22
N GLY A 83 -14.31 -7.98 -1.47
CA GLY A 83 -14.13 -9.33 -2.02
C GLY A 83 -15.41 -9.86 -2.68
N VAL A 84 -16.56 -9.73 -2.02
CA VAL A 84 -17.87 -10.13 -2.59
C VAL A 84 -18.21 -9.29 -3.82
N ALA A 85 -17.99 -7.97 -3.76
CA ALA A 85 -18.26 -7.08 -4.87
C ALA A 85 -17.43 -7.43 -6.11
N ILE A 86 -16.15 -7.77 -5.94
CA ILE A 86 -15.27 -8.23 -7.04
C ILE A 86 -15.80 -9.55 -7.62
N ILE A 87 -16.18 -10.53 -6.79
CA ILE A 87 -16.70 -11.82 -7.26
C ILE A 87 -18.00 -11.63 -8.08
N TRP A 88 -18.90 -10.75 -7.63
CA TRP A 88 -20.12 -10.44 -8.39
C TRP A 88 -19.85 -9.66 -9.66
N GLY A 89 -18.94 -8.67 -9.63
CA GLY A 89 -18.56 -7.88 -10.80
C GLY A 89 -17.82 -8.68 -11.88
N VAL A 90 -17.10 -9.74 -11.49
CA VAL A 90 -16.47 -10.68 -12.45
C VAL A 90 -17.50 -11.60 -13.13
N ARG A 91 -18.69 -11.77 -12.54
CA ARG A 91 -19.73 -12.69 -13.05
C ARG A 91 -20.71 -12.03 -14.03
N ASN A 92 -20.65 -10.71 -14.23
CA ASN A 92 -21.54 -9.96 -15.13
C ASN A 92 -20.75 -9.33 -16.27
#